data_AF-A0A532U483-F1
#
_entry.id   AF-A0A532U483-F1
#
_cell.length_a   1.000
_cell.length_b   1.000
_cell.length_c   1.000
_cell.angle_alpha   90.00
_cell.angle_beta   90.00
_cell.angle_gamma   90.00
#
_symmetry.space_group_name_H-M   'P 1'
#
loop_
_entity.id
_entity.type
_entity.pdbx_description
1 polymer ?
#
loop_
_entity_poly.entity_id
_entity_poly.type
_entity_poly.pdbx_seq_one_letter_code
_entity_poly.pdbx_strand_id
1 'polypeptide(L)'
;MTERMVVSEEDLYEILAFLFSSAHLLVNEPHLYGTFRLIDAATRLIGCALEGGELEDDKFLRQLKEDVDSRKLLLMTDEETYFQLLEDATREMAKEMKTRAVANKSSS
;
A
#
# COMPACT_ATOMS: atom_id res chain seq x y z
N MET A 1 -17.31 6.02 -23.18
CA MET A 1 -17.15 6.00 -21.72
C MET A 1 -15.82 6.65 -21.44
N THR A 2 -15.79 7.76 -20.69
CA THR A 2 -14.52 8.31 -20.20
C THR A 2 -13.99 7.31 -19.18
N GLU A 3 -12.85 6.68 -19.45
CA GLU A 3 -12.16 5.88 -18.44
C GLU A 3 -11.89 6.79 -17.25
N ARG A 4 -12.45 6.43 -16.10
CA ARG A 4 -12.40 7.23 -14.88
C ARG A 4 -11.34 6.62 -13.97
N MET A 5 -10.51 7.47 -13.38
CA MET A 5 -9.30 7.05 -12.69
C MET A 5 -9.65 6.66 -11.24
N VAL A 6 -9.09 5.55 -10.77
CA VAL A 6 -9.20 5.09 -9.37
C VAL A 6 -8.57 6.09 -8.38
N VAL A 7 -7.61 6.89 -8.85
CA VAL A 7 -6.88 7.90 -8.08
C VAL A 7 -6.98 9.23 -8.82
N SER A 8 -7.21 10.34 -8.10
CA SER A 8 -7.27 11.67 -8.73
C SER A 8 -5.90 12.12 -9.25
N GLU A 9 -5.88 13.11 -10.14
CA GLU A 9 -4.62 13.70 -10.62
C GLU A 9 -3.83 14.34 -9.47
N GLU A 10 -4.50 15.01 -8.54
CA GLU A 10 -3.89 15.63 -7.36
C GLU A 10 -3.25 14.58 -6.45
N ASP A 11 -3.97 13.51 -6.12
CA ASP A 11 -3.48 12.39 -5.32
C ASP A 11 -2.28 11.70 -5.97
N LEU A 12 -2.30 11.54 -7.30
CA LEU A 12 -1.19 10.98 -8.05
C LEU A 12 0.07 11.82 -7.85
N TYR A 13 -0.03 13.14 -8.00
CA TYR A 13 1.11 14.04 -7.79
C TYR A 13 1.59 14.04 -6.34
N GLU A 14 0.70 13.92 -5.36
CA GLU A 14 1.07 13.80 -3.95
C GLU A 14 1.88 12.52 -3.68
N ILE A 15 1.42 11.38 -4.20
CA ILE A 15 2.13 10.10 -4.06
C ILE A 15 3.49 10.16 -4.75
N LEU A 16 3.56 10.75 -5.95
CA LEU A 16 4.84 10.94 -6.65
C LEU A 16 5.80 11.82 -5.85
N ALA A 17 5.31 12.94 -5.28
CA ALA A 17 6.12 13.81 -4.44
C ALA A 17 6.66 13.06 -3.22
N PHE A 18 5.82 12.23 -2.57
CA PHE A 18 6.24 11.38 -1.47
C PHE A 18 7.32 10.38 -1.88
N LEU A 19 7.14 9.67 -3.00
CA LEU A 19 8.06 8.66 -3.50
C LEU A 19 9.43 9.25 -3.86
N PHE A 20 9.46 10.32 -4.64
CA PHE A 20 10.72 10.96 -5.04
C PHE A 20 11.47 11.56 -3.85
N SER A 21 10.76 12.23 -2.94
CA SER A 21 11.36 12.77 -1.73
C SER A 21 11.91 11.65 -0.84
N SER A 22 11.15 10.56 -0.67
CA SER A 22 11.59 9.40 0.10
C SER A 22 12.83 8.75 -0.52
N ALA A 23 12.84 8.54 -1.84
CA ALA A 23 14.00 7.97 -2.53
C ALA A 23 15.27 8.81 -2.34
N HIS A 24 15.14 10.15 -2.38
CA HIS A 24 16.27 11.04 -2.13
C HIS A 24 16.77 10.96 -0.68
N LEU A 25 15.86 10.95 0.29
CA LEU A 25 16.20 10.88 1.72
C LEU A 25 16.88 9.56 2.09
N LEU A 26 16.44 8.45 1.49
CA LEU A 26 16.97 7.12 1.75
C LEU A 26 18.46 6.94 1.42
N VAL A 27 19.06 7.85 0.65
CA VAL A 27 20.51 7.89 0.42
C VAL A 27 21.28 8.14 1.72
N ASN A 28 20.67 8.83 2.69
CA ASN A 28 21.31 9.26 3.94
C ASN A 28 20.61 8.70 5.21
N GLU A 29 19.54 7.93 5.07
CA GLU A 29 18.78 7.35 6.19
C GLU A 29 19.23 5.91 6.51
N PRO A 30 18.89 5.37 7.70
CA PRO A 30 19.13 3.96 8.03
C PRO A 30 18.49 3.01 7.01
N HIS A 31 19.19 1.92 6.68
CA HIS A 31 18.79 0.98 5.61
C HIS A 31 17.35 0.45 5.74
N LEU A 32 16.86 0.19 6.96
CA LEU A 32 15.52 -0.32 7.18
C LEU A 32 14.41 0.67 6.85
N TYR A 33 14.70 1.98 6.83
CA TYR A 33 13.69 3.00 6.51
C TYR A 33 13.18 2.84 5.07
N GLY A 34 13.97 2.24 4.18
CA GLY A 34 13.53 1.92 2.83
C GLY A 34 12.28 1.04 2.81
N THR A 35 12.26 0.01 3.64
CA THR A 35 11.10 -0.89 3.77
C THR A 35 9.87 -0.14 4.30
N PHE A 36 10.08 0.77 5.25
CA PHE A 36 9.00 1.58 5.84
C PHE A 36 8.41 2.54 4.81
N ARG A 37 9.25 3.24 4.04
CA ARG A 37 8.79 4.16 2.99
C ARG A 37 7.97 3.45 1.92
N LEU A 38 8.31 2.21 1.58
CA LEU A 38 7.55 1.42 0.60
C LEU A 38 6.14 1.09 1.10
N ILE A 39 6.00 0.59 2.34
CA ILE A 39 4.68 0.27 2.91
C ILE A 39 3.87 1.53 3.26
N ASP A 40 4.53 2.65 3.61
CA ASP A 40 3.86 3.94 3.80
C ASP A 40 3.33 4.50 2.47
N ALA A 41 4.12 4.41 1.39
CA ALA A 41 3.66 4.77 0.05
C ALA A 41 2.46 3.91 -0.38
N ALA A 42 2.52 2.59 -0.14
CA ALA A 42 1.44 1.68 -0.49
C ALA A 42 0.13 2.03 0.25
N THR A 43 0.19 2.32 1.55
CA THR A 43 -0.99 2.68 2.34
C THR A 43 -1.54 4.07 2.04
N ARG A 44 -0.70 5.01 1.57
CA ARG A 44 -1.14 6.30 1.00
C ARG A 44 -1.89 6.09 -0.31
N LEU A 45 -1.32 5.30 -1.23
CA LEU A 45 -1.97 4.96 -2.50
C LEU A 45 -3.32 4.27 -2.29
N ILE A 46 -3.39 3.33 -1.33
CA ILE A 46 -4.66 2.71 -0.95
C ILE A 46 -5.65 3.76 -0.43
N GLY A 47 -5.21 4.71 0.41
CA GLY A 47 -6.03 5.80 0.89
C GLY A 47 -6.67 6.60 -0.25
N CYS A 48 -5.85 7.08 -1.19
CA CYS A 48 -6.33 7.82 -2.36
C CYS A 48 -7.32 6.99 -3.21
N ALA A 49 -7.04 5.71 -3.41
CA ALA A 49 -7.95 4.81 -4.15
C ALA A 49 -9.30 4.59 -3.45
N LEU A 50 -9.29 4.50 -2.11
CA LEU A 50 -10.51 4.34 -1.30
C LEU A 50 -11.36 5.62 -1.28
N GLU A 51 -10.71 6.79 -1.31
CA GLU A 51 -11.38 8.10 -1.37
C GLU A 51 -11.97 8.39 -2.75
N GLY A 52 -11.34 7.89 -3.82
CA GLY A 52 -11.84 7.98 -5.19
C GLY A 52 -13.20 7.29 -5.41
N GLY A 53 -13.56 6.30 -4.58
CA GLY A 53 -14.90 5.71 -4.52
C GLY A 53 -15.28 4.77 -5.68
N GLU A 54 -14.31 4.36 -6.50
CA GLU A 54 -14.56 3.56 -7.72
C GLU A 54 -14.09 2.09 -7.62
N LEU A 55 -13.80 1.60 -6.41
CA LEU A 55 -13.40 0.21 -6.18
C LEU A 55 -14.63 -0.69 -6.02
N GLU A 56 -14.72 -1.73 -6.86
CA GLU A 56 -15.83 -2.72 -6.80
C GLU A 56 -15.83 -3.55 -5.50
N ASP A 57 -14.65 -3.89 -4.99
CA ASP A 57 -14.44 -4.51 -3.68
C ASP A 57 -13.21 -3.88 -3.03
N ASP A 58 -13.47 -3.16 -1.94
CA ASP A 58 -12.48 -2.39 -1.20
C ASP A 58 -12.14 -3.01 0.18
N LYS A 59 -12.81 -4.11 0.56
CA LYS A 59 -12.72 -4.67 1.91
C LYS A 59 -11.30 -5.09 2.24
N PHE A 60 -10.65 -5.80 1.32
CA PHE A 60 -9.27 -6.22 1.47
C PHE A 60 -8.33 -5.01 1.64
N LEU A 61 -8.50 -3.97 0.83
CA LEU A 61 -7.64 -2.78 0.85
C LEU A 61 -7.81 -1.99 2.15
N ARG A 62 -9.05 -1.85 2.66
CA ARG A 62 -9.31 -1.22 3.96
C ARG A 62 -8.62 -1.99 5.10
N GLN A 63 -8.75 -3.31 5.11
CA GLN A 63 -8.15 -4.16 6.14
C GLN A 63 -6.62 -4.12 6.09
N LEU A 64 -6.03 -4.23 4.90
CA LEU A 64 -4.59 -4.16 4.73
C LEU A 64 -4.05 -2.79 5.16
N LYS A 65 -4.73 -1.70 4.79
CA LYS A 65 -4.35 -0.36 5.19
C LYS A 65 -4.39 -0.18 6.71
N GLU A 66 -5.47 -0.61 7.36
CA GLU A 66 -5.63 -0.52 8.81
C GLU A 66 -4.54 -1.29 9.57
N ASP A 67 -4.26 -2.53 9.15
CA ASP A 67 -3.21 -3.36 9.75
C ASP A 67 -1.83 -2.71 9.61
N VAL A 68 -1.46 -2.31 8.38
CA VAL A 68 -0.17 -1.67 8.12
C VAL A 68 -0.04 -0.35 8.86
N ASP A 69 -1.06 0.52 8.86
CA ASP A 69 -1.01 1.81 9.55
C ASP A 69 -0.84 1.66 11.07
N SER A 70 -1.44 0.61 11.66
CA SER A 70 -1.35 0.33 13.10
C SER A 70 0.02 -0.18 13.54
N ARG A 71 0.76 -0.87 12.65
CA ARG A 71 2.03 -1.55 12.97
C ARG A 71 3.27 -0.92 12.33
N LYS A 72 3.17 -0.13 11.26
CA LYS A 72 4.34 0.37 10.50
C LYS A 72 5.34 1.20 11.31
N LEU A 73 4.86 1.90 12.34
CA LEU A 73 5.72 2.71 13.22
C LEU A 73 6.51 1.88 14.25
N LEU A 74 6.18 0.59 14.39
CA LEU A 74 6.91 -0.33 15.26
C LEU A 74 8.35 -0.53 14.82
N LEU A 75 8.73 -0.16 13.59
CA LEU A 75 10.14 -0.10 13.18
C LEU A 75 11.03 0.60 14.23
N MET A 76 10.52 1.60 14.93
CA MET A 76 11.29 2.37 15.91
C MET A 76 11.35 1.75 17.31
N THR A 77 10.45 0.82 17.64
CA THR A 77 10.21 0.36 19.02
C THR A 77 10.21 -1.16 19.18
N ASP A 78 9.86 -1.89 18.12
CA ASP A 78 9.73 -3.33 18.06
C ASP A 78 9.94 -3.80 16.60
N GLU A 79 11.22 -3.97 16.25
CA GLU A 79 11.64 -4.35 14.90
C GLU A 79 11.17 -5.77 14.51
N GLU A 80 11.05 -6.69 15.48
CA GLU A 80 10.56 -8.05 15.23
C GLU A 80 9.10 -8.03 14.77
N THR A 81 8.24 -7.30 15.49
CA THR A 81 6.83 -7.14 15.09
C THR A 81 6.71 -6.39 13.76
N TYR A 82 7.60 -5.43 13.48
CA TYR A 82 7.66 -4.76 12.19
C TYR A 82 8.02 -5.72 11.04
N PHE A 83 8.98 -6.63 11.22
CA PHE A 83 9.28 -7.63 10.19
C PHE A 83 8.15 -8.63 10.01
N GLN A 84 7.47 -9.03 11.09
CA GLN A 84 6.27 -9.86 10.97
C GLN A 84 5.18 -9.16 10.15
N LEU A 85 4.99 -7.84 10.32
CA LEU A 85 4.10 -7.05 9.47
C LEU A 85 4.48 -7.16 7.99
N LEU A 86 5.77 -7.06 7.64
CA LEU A 86 6.19 -7.19 6.24
C LEU A 86 5.84 -8.56 5.65
N GLU A 87 6.05 -9.63 6.41
CA GLU A 87 5.68 -10.99 6.01
C GLU A 87 4.18 -11.16 5.85
N ASP A 88 3.39 -10.68 6.82
CA ASP A 88 1.94 -10.75 6.83
C ASP A 88 1.36 -9.99 5.63
N ALA A 89 1.75 -8.73 5.44
CA ALA A 89 1.27 -7.90 4.34
C ALA A 89 1.60 -8.52 2.97
N THR A 90 2.81 -9.07 2.81
CA THR A 90 3.22 -9.77 1.58
C THR A 90 2.35 -10.99 1.32
N ARG A 91 2.08 -11.78 2.36
CA ARG A 91 1.27 -12.99 2.29
C ARG A 91 -0.18 -12.68 1.96
N GLU A 92 -0.78 -11.69 2.61
CA GLU A 92 -2.17 -11.30 2.37
C GLU A 92 -2.34 -10.72 0.97
N MET A 93 -1.41 -9.90 0.49
CA MET A 93 -1.42 -9.42 -0.90
C MET A 93 -1.33 -10.57 -1.92
N ALA A 94 -0.45 -11.54 -1.68
CA ALA A 94 -0.33 -12.71 -2.56
C ALA A 94 -1.63 -13.55 -2.59
N LYS A 95 -2.30 -13.71 -1.44
CA LYS A 95 -3.61 -14.39 -1.35
C LYS A 95 -4.68 -13.62 -2.13
N GLU A 96 -4.78 -12.32 -1.93
CA GLU A 96 -5.75 -11.48 -2.66
C GLU A 96 -5.52 -11.57 -4.17
N MET A 97 -4.26 -11.52 -4.61
CA MET A 97 -3.95 -11.62 -6.03
C MET A 97 -4.36 -12.95 -6.64
N LYS A 98 -4.21 -14.04 -5.89
CA LYS A 98 -4.71 -15.36 -6.29
C LYS A 98 -6.24 -15.37 -6.38
N THR A 99 -6.95 -14.81 -5.40
CA THR A 99 -8.42 -14.71 -5.38
C THR A 99 -8.93 -13.95 -6.60
N ARG A 100 -8.37 -12.77 -6.89
CA ARG A 100 -8.73 -11.97 -8.07
C ARG A 100 -8.45 -12.69 -9.39
N ALA A 101 -7.32 -13.41 -9.50
CA ALA A 101 -7.01 -14.19 -10.68
C ALA A 101 -8.01 -15.34 -10.93
N VAL A 102 -8.55 -15.96 -9.87
CA VAL A 102 -9.58 -17.00 -9.99
C VAL A 102 -10.95 -16.40 -10.35
N ALA A 103 -11.33 -15.27 -9.74
CA ALA A 103 -12.58 -14.57 -10.06
C ALA A 103 -12.65 -14.14 -11.54
N ASN A 104 -11.55 -13.62 -12.08
CA ASN A 104 -11.46 -13.20 -13.48
C ASN A 104 -11.60 -14.37 -14.46
N LYS A 105 -11.05 -15.55 -14.13
CA LYS A 105 -11.19 -16.77 -14.95
C LYS A 105 -12.60 -17.37 -14.92
N SER A 106 -13.37 -17.08 -13.88
CA SER A 106 -14.75 -17.57 -13.71
C SER A 106 -15.77 -16.69 -14.45
N SER A 107 -15.33 -15.51 -14.90
CA SER A 107 -16.15 -14.49 -15.58
C SER A 107 -15.85 -14.39 -17.09
N SER A 108 -14.96 -15.24 -17.61
CA SER A 108 -14.62 -15.40 -19.04
C SER A 108 -15.08 -16.75 -19.56
#